data_AF-A0A182SYJ7-F1
#
_entry.id   AF-A0A182SYJ7-F1
#
_cell.length_a   1.000
_cell.length_b   1.000
_cell.length_c   1.000
_cell.angle_alpha   90.00
_cell.angle_beta   90.00
_cell.angle_gamma   90.00
#
_symmetry.space_group_name_H-M   'P 1'
#
loop_
_entity.id
_entity.type
_entity.pdbx_description
1 polymer ?
#
loop_
_entity_poly.entity_id
_entity_poly.type
_entity_poly.pdbx_seq_one_letter_code
_entity_poly.pdbx_strand_id
1 'polypeptide(L)'
;MVPGQDIVWLYDPDDIATVLDDRTPGMYPSRRSHNALEKYRKDRPNVYRTAGLLPTNGLEWWKIRSELQKGLSSPQNVRNFLPSTDKITKEFIARLKSQLEAEQQCSGTKNFLIEDAMPLISRLNLELICLLAFDVRLDSFSEEQMLPNSVSSRLMESAETTNSCILPTDQGFQLWRYFETPAYRRLRKAQEFMEKTAVELVSQKLLYFNEDQQRLASGEHSKSLMEEYLRNPNLELNDII
;
A
#
# COMPACT_ATOMS: atom_id res chain seq x y z
N MET A 1 -16.35 -1.30 19.80
CA MET A 1 -15.49 -1.41 20.99
C MET A 1 -15.23 -2.88 21.28
N VAL A 2 -14.08 -3.20 21.87
CA VAL A 2 -13.77 -4.55 22.34
C VAL A 2 -14.15 -4.64 23.81
N PRO A 3 -14.90 -5.66 24.25
CA PRO A 3 -15.26 -5.82 25.67
C PRO A 3 -14.03 -5.86 26.59
N GLY A 4 -14.14 -5.23 27.78
CA GLY A 4 -13.11 -5.29 28.82
C GLY A 4 -11.87 -4.43 28.55
N GLN A 5 -12.04 -3.32 27.82
CA GLN A 5 -10.94 -2.43 27.45
C GLN A 5 -11.37 -0.98 27.66
N ASP A 6 -10.55 -0.26 28.42
CA ASP A 6 -10.75 1.17 28.63
C ASP A 6 -10.24 1.96 27.42
N ILE A 7 -11.00 2.97 27.03
CA ILE A 7 -10.66 3.87 25.92
C ILE A 7 -10.72 5.28 26.46
N VAL A 8 -9.59 5.99 26.36
CA VAL A 8 -9.51 7.43 26.64
C VAL A 8 -9.48 8.16 25.31
N TRP A 9 -10.45 9.06 25.11
CA TRP A 9 -10.52 9.92 23.92
C TRP A 9 -9.86 11.25 24.24
N LEU A 10 -8.79 11.57 23.51
CA LEU A 10 -8.08 12.84 23.63
C LEU A 10 -8.55 13.80 22.54
N TYR A 11 -8.70 15.07 22.92
CA TYR A 11 -9.10 16.15 22.02
C TYR A 11 -8.16 17.35 22.14
N ASP A 12 -7.57 17.58 23.32
CA ASP A 12 -6.62 18.65 23.54
C ASP A 12 -5.27 18.34 22.87
N PRO A 13 -4.70 19.25 22.07
CA PRO A 13 -3.38 19.07 21.47
C PRO A 13 -2.27 18.81 22.49
N ASP A 14 -2.34 19.37 23.69
CA ASP A 14 -1.31 19.19 24.72
C ASP A 14 -1.34 17.76 25.30
N ASP A 15 -2.52 17.18 25.46
CA ASP A 15 -2.68 15.78 25.84
C ASP A 15 -2.17 14.85 24.74
N ILE A 16 -2.45 15.17 23.47
CA ILE A 16 -1.96 14.40 22.31
C ILE A 16 -0.44 14.46 22.25
N ALA A 17 0.16 15.66 22.44
CA ALA A 17 1.60 15.83 22.48
C ALA A 17 2.23 15.00 23.60
N THR A 18 1.62 15.00 24.79
CA THR A 18 2.08 14.19 25.92
C THR A 18 2.18 12.70 25.58
N VAL A 19 1.21 12.15 24.84
CA VAL A 19 1.26 10.74 24.41
C VAL A 19 2.28 10.51 23.28
N LEU A 20 2.38 11.43 22.32
CA LEU A 20 3.26 11.28 21.16
C LEU A 20 4.75 11.51 21.49
N ASP A 21 5.05 12.33 22.50
CA ASP A 21 6.41 12.65 22.97
C ASP A 21 6.91 11.69 24.07
N ASP A 22 6.23 10.56 24.31
CA ASP A 22 6.74 9.54 25.22
C ASP A 22 8.05 8.92 24.66
N ARG A 23 9.16 9.32 25.28
CA ARG A 23 10.53 8.87 24.95
C ARG A 23 11.08 7.86 25.94
N THR A 24 10.20 7.19 26.69
CA THR A 24 10.62 6.15 27.64
C THR A 24 11.47 5.10 26.91
N PRO A 25 12.74 4.88 27.31
CA PRO A 25 13.61 3.92 26.64
C PRO A 25 13.00 2.52 26.60
N GLY A 26 12.97 1.91 25.41
CA GLY A 26 12.38 0.58 25.22
C GLY A 26 10.87 0.55 25.07
N MET A 27 10.19 1.70 25.16
CA MET A 27 8.80 1.82 24.69
C MET A 27 8.77 2.09 23.19
N TYR A 28 7.94 1.31 22.50
CA TYR A 28 7.66 1.48 21.08
C TYR A 28 6.17 1.80 20.93
N PRO A 29 5.78 2.70 20.02
CA PRO A 29 4.38 2.94 19.72
C PRO A 29 3.66 1.62 19.44
N SER A 30 2.50 1.44 20.05
CA SER A 30 1.67 0.26 19.87
C SER A 30 0.27 0.67 19.46
N ARG A 31 -0.25 0.03 18.42
CA ARG A 31 -1.61 0.22 17.95
C ARG A 31 -2.34 -1.11 17.89
N ARG A 32 -3.49 -1.15 18.54
CA ARG A 32 -4.40 -2.29 18.45
C ARG A 32 -5.26 -2.20 17.19
N SER A 33 -4.71 -2.60 16.06
CA SER A 33 -5.47 -2.66 14.80
C SER A 33 -4.88 -3.72 13.85
N HIS A 34 -5.65 -4.08 12.83
CA HIS A 34 -5.28 -5.03 11.77
C HIS A 34 -5.03 -6.45 12.30
N ASN A 35 -5.69 -6.86 13.38
CA ASN A 35 -5.46 -8.17 14.01
C ASN A 35 -5.81 -9.35 13.09
N ALA A 36 -6.84 -9.20 12.25
CA ALA A 36 -7.20 -10.20 11.26
C ALA A 36 -6.13 -10.32 10.16
N LEU A 37 -5.55 -9.21 9.74
CA LEU A 37 -4.43 -9.20 8.80
C LEU A 37 -3.17 -9.81 9.43
N GLU A 38 -2.91 -9.52 10.71
CA GLU A 38 -1.83 -10.15 11.47
C GLU A 38 -1.96 -11.68 11.45
N LYS A 39 -3.16 -12.20 11.75
CA LYS A 39 -3.44 -13.64 11.67
C LYS A 39 -3.22 -14.16 10.25
N TYR A 40 -3.79 -13.50 9.24
CA TYR A 40 -3.68 -13.91 7.84
C TYR A 40 -2.22 -14.12 7.42
N ARG A 41 -1.34 -13.19 7.80
CA ARG A 41 0.10 -13.23 7.44
C ARG A 41 0.86 -14.25 8.28
N LYS A 42 0.59 -14.36 9.59
CA LYS A 42 1.19 -15.37 10.47
C LYS A 42 0.82 -16.82 10.07
N ASP A 43 -0.36 -17.01 9.48
CA ASP A 43 -0.78 -18.30 8.93
C ASP A 43 -0.03 -18.66 7.61
N ARG A 44 0.78 -17.75 7.04
CA ARG A 44 1.53 -17.92 5.79
C ARG A 44 3.03 -17.62 5.96
N PRO A 45 3.74 -18.36 6.82
CA PRO A 45 5.17 -18.14 7.07
C PRO A 45 6.05 -18.40 5.84
N ASN A 46 5.52 -19.10 4.83
CA ASN A 46 6.19 -19.30 3.55
C ASN A 46 6.22 -18.04 2.66
N VAL A 47 5.34 -17.06 2.93
CA VAL A 47 5.26 -15.81 2.18
C VAL A 47 5.78 -14.65 3.03
N TYR A 48 5.35 -14.54 4.29
CA TYR A 48 5.75 -13.45 5.16
C TYR A 48 6.64 -13.92 6.30
N ARG A 49 7.67 -13.15 6.59
CA ARG A 49 8.48 -13.34 7.79
C ARG A 49 7.78 -12.79 9.04
N THR A 50 7.11 -11.66 8.88
CA THR A 50 6.44 -10.93 9.96
C THR A 50 5.00 -10.60 9.55
N ALA A 51 4.20 -10.06 10.46
CA ALA A 51 2.88 -9.54 10.08
C ALA A 51 2.97 -8.24 9.25
N GLY A 52 4.18 -7.70 9.04
CA GLY A 52 4.44 -6.44 8.35
C GLY A 52 4.18 -5.20 9.20
N LEU A 53 4.37 -4.02 8.61
CA LEU A 53 4.46 -2.76 9.34
C LEU A 53 3.16 -2.35 10.08
N LEU A 54 1.99 -2.66 9.53
CA LEU A 54 0.70 -2.19 10.07
C LEU A 54 0.21 -2.97 11.30
N PRO A 55 0.31 -4.32 11.34
CA PRO A 55 -0.20 -5.10 12.48
C PRO A 55 0.86 -5.40 13.54
N THR A 56 2.15 -5.34 13.19
CA THR A 56 3.26 -5.61 14.11
C THR A 56 3.47 -4.45 15.07
N ASN A 57 3.88 -4.73 16.32
CA ASN A 57 4.19 -3.74 17.34
C ASN A 57 5.53 -4.06 18.03
N GLY A 58 6.00 -3.18 18.91
CA GLY A 58 7.19 -3.44 19.74
C GLY A 58 8.50 -3.45 18.97
N LEU A 59 9.47 -4.23 19.46
CA LEU A 59 10.82 -4.32 18.87
C LEU A 59 10.79 -4.86 17.43
N GLU A 60 9.89 -5.81 17.12
CA GLU A 60 9.76 -6.36 15.76
C GLU A 60 9.31 -5.29 14.78
N TRP A 61 8.30 -4.49 15.16
CA TRP A 61 7.86 -3.32 14.37
C TRP A 61 9.00 -2.33 14.16
N TRP A 62 9.77 -2.04 15.21
CA TRP A 62 10.86 -1.08 15.12
C TRP A 62 11.95 -1.54 14.15
N LYS A 63 12.32 -2.83 14.18
CA LYS A 63 13.30 -3.41 13.24
C LYS A 63 12.86 -3.28 11.79
N ILE A 64 11.59 -3.59 11.49
CA ILE A 64 11.04 -3.45 10.13
C ILE A 64 11.01 -1.97 9.73
N ARG A 65 10.46 -1.12 10.61
CA ARG A 65 10.29 0.31 10.34
C ARG A 65 11.62 1.02 10.12
N SER A 66 12.63 0.74 10.95
CA SER A 66 13.93 1.41 10.87
C SER A 66 14.62 1.16 9.54
N GLU A 67 14.41 -0.01 8.93
CA GLU A 67 14.98 -0.34 7.63
C GLU A 67 14.16 0.21 6.46
N LEU A 68 12.83 0.03 6.46
CA LEU A 68 11.98 0.49 5.36
C LEU A 68 11.87 2.02 5.29
N GLN A 69 11.88 2.72 6.43
CA GLN A 69 11.69 4.17 6.45
C GLN A 69 12.84 4.93 5.75
N LYS A 70 14.05 4.39 5.74
CA LYS A 70 15.23 5.01 5.11
C LYS A 70 15.00 5.30 3.63
N GLY A 71 14.42 4.33 2.91
CA GLY A 71 14.12 4.45 1.49
C GLY A 71 12.98 5.43 1.18
N LEU A 72 11.99 5.52 2.07
CA LEU A 72 10.80 6.35 1.86
C LEU A 72 10.97 7.82 2.27
N SER A 73 11.70 8.09 3.36
CA SER A 73 11.69 9.42 3.99
C SER A 73 12.87 10.30 3.61
N SER A 74 13.85 9.79 2.85
CA SER A 74 15.00 10.60 2.48
C SER A 74 14.60 11.67 1.44
N PRO A 75 14.94 12.96 1.64
CA PRO A 75 14.61 14.02 0.68
C PRO A 75 15.16 13.75 -0.72
N GLN A 76 16.28 13.03 -0.81
CA GLN A 76 16.88 12.65 -2.09
C GLN A 76 16.00 11.64 -2.83
N ASN A 77 15.51 10.61 -2.14
CA ASN A 77 14.63 9.61 -2.77
C ASN A 77 13.32 10.24 -3.22
N VAL A 78 12.74 11.13 -2.40
CA VAL A 78 11.52 11.88 -2.78
C VAL A 78 11.74 12.68 -4.07
N ARG A 79 12.88 13.38 -4.21
CA ARG A 79 13.21 14.14 -5.43
C ARG A 79 13.31 13.26 -6.67
N ASN A 80 13.85 12.05 -6.54
CA ASN A 80 14.00 11.12 -7.66
C ASN A 80 12.65 10.69 -8.25
N PHE A 81 11.59 10.69 -7.45
CA PHE A 81 10.24 10.30 -7.89
C PHE A 81 9.44 11.42 -8.55
N LEU A 82 9.84 12.69 -8.38
CA LEU A 82 9.08 13.83 -8.88
C LEU A 82 8.87 13.80 -10.40
N PRO A 83 9.88 13.53 -11.26
CA PRO A 83 9.68 13.55 -12.70
C PRO A 83 8.66 12.50 -13.17
N SER A 84 8.75 11.28 -12.65
CA SER A 84 7.84 10.20 -13.03
C SER A 84 6.42 10.40 -12.48
N THR A 85 6.30 10.94 -11.26
CA THR A 85 5.01 11.32 -10.65
C THR A 85 4.33 12.44 -11.44
N ASP A 86 5.08 13.47 -11.84
CA ASP A 86 4.56 14.57 -12.67
C ASP A 86 4.09 14.06 -14.04
N LYS A 87 4.85 13.15 -14.67
CA LYS A 87 4.46 12.51 -15.93
C LYS A 87 3.13 11.77 -15.81
N ILE A 88 2.99 10.87 -14.83
CA ILE A 88 1.75 10.11 -14.59
C ILE A 88 0.58 11.06 -14.30
N THR A 89 0.80 12.10 -13.51
CA THR A 89 -0.23 13.09 -13.17
C THR A 89 -0.71 13.85 -14.41
N LYS A 90 0.21 14.23 -15.30
CA LYS A 90 -0.13 14.87 -16.59
C LYS A 90 -0.90 13.93 -17.51
N GLU A 91 -0.51 12.67 -17.60
CA GLU A 91 -1.23 11.64 -18.35
C GLU A 91 -2.66 11.48 -17.83
N PHE A 92 -2.83 11.42 -16.51
CA PHE A 92 -4.14 11.37 -15.85
C PHE A 92 -5.01 12.59 -16.20
N ILE A 93 -4.48 13.81 -16.06
CA ILE A 93 -5.21 15.04 -16.37
C ILE A 93 -5.59 15.10 -17.85
N ALA A 94 -4.68 14.72 -18.75
CA ALA A 94 -4.94 14.72 -20.19
C ALA A 94 -6.12 13.78 -20.53
N ARG A 95 -6.13 12.59 -19.92
CA ARG A 95 -7.21 11.61 -20.12
C ARG A 95 -8.54 12.08 -19.54
N LEU A 96 -8.52 12.69 -18.35
CA LEU A 96 -9.71 13.27 -17.74
C LEU A 96 -10.33 14.32 -18.67
N LYS A 97 -9.51 15.21 -19.22
CA LYS A 97 -9.96 16.24 -20.17
C LYS A 97 -10.59 15.61 -21.41
N SER A 98 -9.94 14.61 -22.01
CA SER A 98 -10.50 13.95 -23.20
C SER A 98 -11.84 13.26 -22.93
N GLN A 99 -12.02 12.67 -21.74
CA GLN A 99 -13.29 12.06 -21.35
C GLN A 99 -14.38 13.11 -21.13
N LEU A 100 -14.07 14.21 -20.44
CA LEU A 100 -15.00 15.32 -20.25
C LEU A 100 -15.44 15.93 -21.58
N GLU A 101 -14.51 16.15 -22.51
CA GLU A 101 -14.78 16.68 -23.85
C GLU A 101 -15.68 15.74 -24.66
N ALA A 102 -15.39 14.43 -24.63
CA ALA A 102 -16.21 13.42 -25.30
C ALA A 102 -17.65 13.39 -24.75
N GLU A 103 -17.82 13.43 -23.42
CA GLU A 103 -19.14 13.43 -22.79
C GLU A 103 -19.93 14.71 -23.05
N GLN A 104 -19.27 15.88 -23.06
CA GLN A 104 -19.92 17.13 -23.45
C GLN A 104 -20.44 17.08 -24.89
N GLN A 105 -19.68 16.45 -25.80
CA GLN A 105 -20.08 16.30 -27.19
C GLN A 105 -21.22 15.30 -27.38
N CYS A 106 -21.24 14.20 -26.62
CA CYS A 106 -22.30 13.20 -26.67
C CYS A 106 -23.61 13.67 -25.99
N SER A 107 -23.53 14.34 -24.85
CA SER A 107 -24.70 14.74 -24.04
C SER A 107 -25.30 16.08 -24.45
N GLY A 108 -24.60 16.88 -25.25
CA GLY A 108 -24.99 18.26 -25.58
C GLY A 108 -24.99 19.23 -24.39
N THR A 109 -24.52 18.78 -23.22
CA THR A 109 -24.48 19.56 -21.99
C THR A 109 -23.16 20.30 -21.88
N LYS A 110 -23.18 21.63 -21.90
CA LYS A 110 -21.97 22.46 -21.92
C LYS A 110 -21.10 22.40 -20.64
N ASN A 111 -21.57 21.75 -19.59
CA ASN A 111 -20.90 21.66 -18.28
C ASN A 111 -21.05 20.25 -17.67
N PHE A 112 -20.59 19.20 -18.36
CA PHE A 112 -20.54 17.87 -17.75
C PHE A 112 -19.62 17.88 -16.51
N LEU A 113 -20.14 17.38 -15.39
CA LEU A 113 -19.46 17.31 -14.11
C LEU A 113 -19.26 15.84 -13.72
N ILE A 114 -18.09 15.54 -13.16
CA ILE A 114 -17.82 14.23 -12.57
C ILE A 114 -18.50 14.19 -11.21
N GLU A 115 -19.55 13.37 -11.08
CA GLU A 115 -20.29 13.22 -9.82
C GLU A 115 -19.47 12.49 -8.75
N ASP A 116 -18.69 11.47 -9.16
CA ASP A 116 -17.80 10.72 -8.27
C ASP A 116 -16.38 10.59 -8.87
N ALA A 117 -15.45 11.34 -8.30
CA ALA A 117 -14.04 11.30 -8.68
C ALA A 117 -13.23 10.24 -7.90
N MET A 118 -13.80 9.59 -6.88
CA MET A 118 -13.07 8.66 -6.01
C MET A 118 -12.48 7.48 -6.78
N PRO A 119 -13.19 6.81 -7.71
CA PRO A 119 -12.61 5.72 -8.50
C PRO A 119 -11.44 6.19 -9.36
N LEU A 120 -11.52 7.41 -9.91
CA LEU A 120 -10.48 8.00 -10.75
C LEU A 120 -9.22 8.31 -9.93
N ILE A 121 -9.40 8.90 -8.74
CA ILE A 121 -8.33 9.22 -7.81
C ILE A 121 -7.68 7.93 -7.27
N SER A 122 -8.48 6.93 -6.89
CA SER A 122 -7.97 5.63 -6.44
C SER A 122 -7.12 4.94 -7.50
N ARG A 123 -7.49 5.08 -8.78
CA ARG A 123 -6.72 4.54 -9.91
C ARG A 123 -5.40 5.29 -10.12
N LEU A 124 -5.42 6.63 -10.05
CA LEU A 124 -4.20 7.44 -10.06
C LEU A 124 -3.26 7.03 -8.94
N ASN A 125 -3.79 6.87 -7.72
CA ASN A 125 -3.01 6.44 -6.56
C ASN A 125 -2.43 5.02 -6.75
N LEU A 126 -3.17 4.10 -7.38
CA LEU A 126 -2.64 2.78 -7.72
C LEU A 126 -1.43 2.90 -8.66
N GLU A 127 -1.55 3.66 -9.77
CA GLU A 127 -0.44 3.84 -10.72
C GLU A 127 0.80 4.39 -10.03
N LEU A 128 0.62 5.41 -9.19
CA LEU A 128 1.69 6.03 -8.44
C LEU A 128 2.32 5.07 -7.44
N ILE A 129 1.52 4.34 -6.65
CA ILE A 129 2.05 3.37 -5.68
C ILE A 129 2.80 2.25 -6.39
N CYS A 130 2.29 1.72 -7.49
CA CYS A 130 2.96 0.66 -8.23
C CYS A 130 4.30 1.12 -8.81
N LEU A 131 4.37 2.35 -9.32
CA LEU A 131 5.63 2.94 -9.76
C LEU A 131 6.58 3.13 -8.57
N LEU A 132 6.13 3.74 -7.48
CA LEU A 132 7.00 4.10 -6.36
C LEU A 132 7.52 2.87 -5.61
N ALA A 133 6.64 1.89 -5.36
CA ALA A 133 6.95 0.72 -4.55
C ALA A 133 7.63 -0.40 -5.35
N PHE A 134 7.20 -0.64 -6.59
CA PHE A 134 7.66 -1.78 -7.39
C PHE A 134 8.47 -1.36 -8.63
N ASP A 135 8.57 -0.06 -8.92
CA ASP A 135 9.19 0.45 -10.16
C ASP A 135 8.48 -0.09 -11.42
N VAL A 136 7.15 -0.23 -11.33
CA VAL A 136 6.30 -0.78 -12.39
C VAL A 136 5.20 0.19 -12.77
N ARG A 137 5.06 0.43 -14.07
CA ARG A 137 3.88 1.06 -14.67
C ARG A 137 2.85 -0.02 -14.96
N LEU A 138 1.68 0.07 -14.32
CA LEU A 138 0.56 -0.84 -14.61
C LEU A 138 -0.21 -0.37 -15.86
N ASP A 139 0.00 0.88 -16.28
CA ASP A 139 -0.83 1.55 -17.26
C ASP A 139 -2.31 1.45 -16.86
N SER A 140 -2.58 1.66 -15.58
CA SER A 140 -3.88 1.46 -14.92
C SER A 140 -5.01 2.28 -15.53
N PHE A 141 -4.65 3.35 -16.25
CA PHE A 141 -5.60 4.14 -17.01
C PHE A 141 -6.04 3.42 -18.28
N SER A 142 -5.24 2.60 -18.96
CA SER A 142 -5.57 1.96 -20.25
C SER A 142 -6.95 1.30 -20.27
N GLU A 143 -7.58 1.25 -21.45
CA GLU A 143 -8.92 0.65 -21.59
C GLU A 143 -8.97 -0.79 -21.05
N GLU A 144 -7.92 -1.58 -21.29
CA GLU A 144 -7.79 -2.93 -20.74
C GLU A 144 -7.75 -2.93 -19.21
N GLN A 145 -6.96 -2.04 -18.59
CA GLN A 145 -6.86 -1.95 -17.14
C GLN A 145 -8.09 -1.30 -16.49
N MET A 146 -8.95 -0.63 -17.24
CA MET A 146 -10.23 -0.12 -16.75
C MET A 146 -11.33 -1.18 -16.73
N LEU A 147 -11.13 -2.35 -17.36
CA LEU A 147 -12.09 -3.45 -17.29
C LEU A 147 -12.24 -3.96 -15.84
N PRO A 148 -13.42 -4.46 -15.43
CA PRO A 148 -13.66 -4.90 -14.05
C PRO A 148 -12.71 -6.01 -13.56
N ASN A 149 -12.32 -6.93 -14.44
CA ASN A 149 -11.50 -8.08 -14.09
C ASN A 149 -9.99 -7.86 -14.30
N SER A 150 -9.58 -6.64 -14.67
CA SER A 150 -8.17 -6.31 -14.86
C SER A 150 -7.39 -6.39 -13.55
N VAL A 151 -6.06 -6.48 -13.65
CA VAL A 151 -5.18 -6.44 -12.48
C VAL A 151 -5.41 -5.15 -11.68
N SER A 152 -5.44 -4.00 -12.36
CA SER A 152 -5.61 -2.71 -11.71
C SER A 152 -6.94 -2.57 -10.97
N SER A 153 -8.06 -2.92 -11.63
CA SER A 153 -9.38 -2.82 -11.03
C SER A 153 -9.54 -3.77 -9.84
N ARG A 154 -9.01 -5.00 -9.95
CA ARG A 154 -9.05 -5.98 -8.85
C ARG A 154 -8.12 -5.61 -7.69
N LEU A 155 -6.99 -4.93 -7.94
CA LEU A 155 -6.12 -4.42 -6.88
C LEU A 155 -6.83 -3.31 -6.11
N MET A 156 -7.48 -2.37 -6.80
CA MET A 156 -8.29 -1.31 -6.18
C MET A 156 -9.40 -1.91 -5.30
N GLU A 157 -10.18 -2.84 -5.86
CA GLU A 157 -11.27 -3.52 -5.14
C GLU A 157 -10.74 -4.29 -3.92
N SER A 158 -9.60 -4.98 -4.06
CA SER A 158 -9.01 -5.75 -2.97
C SER A 158 -8.48 -4.85 -1.85
N ALA A 159 -7.88 -3.71 -2.20
CA ALA A 159 -7.42 -2.72 -1.23
C ALA A 159 -8.61 -2.12 -0.45
N GLU A 160 -9.68 -1.73 -1.15
CA GLU A 160 -10.91 -1.22 -0.54
C GLU A 160 -11.60 -2.29 0.33
N THR A 161 -11.69 -3.52 -0.15
CA THR A 161 -12.25 -4.66 0.59
C THR A 161 -11.45 -4.92 1.87
N THR A 162 -10.13 -4.85 1.80
CA THR A 162 -9.27 -5.00 2.97
C THR A 162 -9.58 -3.92 4.00
N ASN A 163 -9.58 -2.64 3.58
CA ASN A 163 -9.85 -1.50 4.46
C ASN A 163 -11.24 -1.61 5.12
N SER A 164 -12.28 -1.95 4.34
CA SER A 164 -13.64 -2.11 4.87
C SER A 164 -13.80 -3.28 5.84
N CYS A 165 -12.88 -4.27 5.81
CA CYS A 165 -12.90 -5.40 6.73
C CYS A 165 -12.11 -5.15 8.02
N ILE A 166 -11.28 -4.11 8.12
CA ILE A 166 -10.48 -3.83 9.32
C ILE A 166 -11.38 -3.56 10.53
N LEU A 167 -12.28 -2.58 10.46
CA LEU A 167 -13.13 -2.23 11.61
C LEU A 167 -14.03 -3.39 12.07
N PRO A 168 -14.75 -4.12 11.18
CA PRO A 168 -15.55 -5.28 11.57
C PRO A 168 -14.74 -6.42 12.21
N THR A 169 -13.45 -6.54 11.89
CA THR A 169 -12.60 -7.60 12.45
C THR A 169 -11.87 -7.14 13.71
N ASP A 170 -11.52 -5.86 13.84
CA ASP A 170 -10.85 -5.37 15.05
C ASP A 170 -11.81 -5.20 16.24
N GLN A 171 -13.11 -5.01 15.98
CA GLN A 171 -14.12 -4.73 17.00
C GLN A 171 -14.93 -5.97 17.40
N GLY A 172 -15.67 -5.85 18.52
CA GLY A 172 -16.57 -6.90 19.01
C GLY A 172 -15.83 -8.10 19.61
N PHE A 173 -16.46 -9.28 19.52
CA PHE A 173 -15.96 -10.53 20.12
C PHE A 173 -14.84 -11.21 19.33
N GLN A 174 -14.48 -10.69 18.15
CA GLN A 174 -13.39 -11.21 17.32
C GLN A 174 -13.51 -12.72 17.02
N LEU A 175 -14.74 -13.22 16.79
CA LEU A 175 -15.03 -14.64 16.56
C LEU A 175 -14.28 -15.24 15.37
N TRP A 176 -13.81 -14.39 14.45
CA TRP A 176 -12.95 -14.77 13.33
C TRP A 176 -11.64 -15.46 13.75
N ARG A 177 -11.22 -15.33 15.01
CA ARG A 177 -10.07 -16.06 15.55
C ARG A 177 -10.32 -17.57 15.62
N TYR A 178 -11.58 -17.99 15.76
CA TYR A 178 -11.96 -19.39 15.96
C TYR A 178 -12.61 -20.03 14.74
N PHE A 179 -13.37 -19.28 13.94
CA PHE A 179 -14.01 -19.77 12.72
C PHE A 179 -14.08 -18.71 11.63
N GLU A 180 -14.21 -19.13 10.36
CA GLU A 180 -14.14 -18.22 9.21
C GLU A 180 -15.44 -17.39 9.06
N THR A 181 -15.49 -16.24 9.76
CA THR A 181 -16.60 -15.29 9.63
C THR A 181 -16.65 -14.65 8.23
N PRO A 182 -17.80 -14.11 7.78
CA PRO A 182 -17.91 -13.44 6.49
C PRO A 182 -16.90 -12.30 6.30
N ALA A 183 -16.69 -11.45 7.31
CA ALA A 183 -15.73 -10.35 7.25
C ALA A 183 -14.28 -10.85 7.07
N TYR A 184 -13.88 -11.88 7.82
CA TYR A 184 -12.56 -12.48 7.67
C TYR A 184 -12.37 -13.17 6.32
N ARG A 185 -13.41 -13.86 5.81
CA ARG A 185 -13.36 -14.47 4.48
C ARG A 185 -13.14 -13.45 3.37
N ARG A 186 -13.81 -12.29 3.44
CA ARG A 186 -13.61 -11.20 2.48
C ARG A 186 -12.19 -10.65 2.55
N LEU A 187 -11.69 -10.36 3.77
CA LEU A 187 -10.31 -9.90 3.98
C LEU A 187 -9.31 -10.91 3.41
N ARG A 188 -9.48 -12.20 3.71
CA ARG A 188 -8.59 -13.27 3.24
C ARG A 188 -8.53 -13.32 1.71
N LYS A 189 -9.67 -13.27 1.01
CA LYS A 189 -9.73 -13.31 -0.45
C LYS A 189 -9.08 -12.08 -1.09
N ALA A 190 -9.32 -10.90 -0.52
CA ALA A 190 -8.71 -9.66 -0.99
C ALA A 190 -7.18 -9.68 -0.80
N GLN A 191 -6.72 -10.09 0.38
CA GLN A 191 -5.29 -10.22 0.67
C GLN A 191 -4.62 -11.28 -0.21
N GLU A 192 -5.28 -12.40 -0.50
CA GLU A 192 -4.74 -13.43 -1.39
C GLU A 192 -4.51 -12.92 -2.81
N PHE A 193 -5.37 -12.05 -3.32
CA PHE A 193 -5.13 -11.41 -4.62
C PHE A 193 -3.97 -10.41 -4.55
N MET A 194 -3.96 -9.52 -3.55
CA MET A 194 -2.91 -8.52 -3.38
C MET A 194 -1.53 -9.18 -3.18
N GLU A 195 -1.46 -10.21 -2.34
CA GLU A 195 -0.26 -11.03 -2.10
C GLU A 195 0.27 -11.63 -3.38
N LYS A 196 -0.60 -12.32 -4.15
CA LYS A 196 -0.20 -12.93 -5.41
C LYS A 196 0.40 -11.89 -6.36
N THR A 197 -0.26 -10.75 -6.53
CA THR A 197 0.24 -9.70 -7.42
C THR A 197 1.53 -9.07 -6.90
N ALA A 198 1.66 -8.83 -5.60
CA ALA A 198 2.90 -8.32 -5.00
C ALA A 198 4.07 -9.30 -5.25
N VAL A 199 3.87 -10.60 -5.01
CA VAL A 199 4.87 -11.63 -5.29
C VAL A 199 5.26 -11.63 -6.78
N GLU A 200 4.30 -11.54 -7.70
CA GLU A 200 4.57 -11.48 -9.14
C GLU A 200 5.41 -10.26 -9.52
N LEU A 201 5.05 -9.06 -9.05
CA LEU A 201 5.77 -7.81 -9.33
C LEU A 201 7.20 -7.84 -8.78
N VAL A 202 7.36 -8.29 -7.53
CA VAL A 202 8.66 -8.45 -6.88
C VAL A 202 9.52 -9.49 -7.60
N SER A 203 8.95 -10.63 -7.99
CA SER A 203 9.68 -11.68 -8.70
C SER A 203 10.14 -11.22 -10.07
N GLN A 204 9.29 -10.49 -10.81
CA GLN A 204 9.69 -9.89 -12.08
C GLN A 204 10.87 -8.94 -11.90
N LYS A 205 10.82 -8.04 -10.91
CA LYS A 205 11.92 -7.11 -10.63
C LYS A 205 13.21 -7.85 -10.27
N LEU A 206 13.14 -8.93 -9.50
CA LEU A 206 14.30 -9.76 -9.15
C LEU A 206 14.98 -10.42 -10.35
N LEU A 207 14.20 -10.89 -11.34
CA LEU A 207 14.76 -11.48 -12.56
C LEU A 207 15.63 -10.48 -13.32
N TYR A 208 15.13 -9.25 -13.51
CA TYR A 208 15.87 -8.17 -14.17
C TYR A 208 17.00 -7.58 -13.30
N PHE A 209 16.84 -7.62 -11.97
CA PHE A 209 17.84 -7.08 -11.03
C PHE A 209 19.20 -7.77 -11.16
N ASN A 210 19.22 -9.09 -11.38
CA ASN A 210 20.46 -9.85 -11.57
C ASN A 210 21.15 -9.53 -12.90
N GLU A 211 20.38 -9.18 -13.94
CA GLU A 211 20.90 -8.76 -15.25
C GLU A 211 21.43 -7.31 -15.20
N ASP A 212 20.74 -6.43 -14.49
CA ASP A 212 21.10 -5.01 -14.35
C ASP A 212 22.30 -4.77 -13.43
N GLN A 213 22.62 -5.68 -12.48
CA GLN A 213 23.86 -5.61 -11.70
C GLN A 213 25.12 -5.55 -12.59
N GLN A 214 25.09 -6.17 -13.78
CA GLN A 214 26.20 -6.11 -14.74
C GLN A 214 26.25 -4.78 -15.51
N ARG A 215 25.10 -4.10 -15.69
CA ARG A 215 24.98 -2.81 -16.39
C ARG A 215 25.27 -1.61 -15.48
N LEU A 216 24.87 -1.66 -14.21
CA LEU A 216 24.99 -0.58 -13.22
C LEU A 216 26.43 -0.32 -12.73
N ALA A 217 27.39 -1.20 -13.02
CA ALA A 217 28.82 -0.93 -12.82
C ALA A 217 29.34 0.28 -13.64
N SER A 218 28.51 0.85 -14.53
CA SER A 218 28.79 2.02 -15.36
C SER A 218 28.43 3.38 -14.74
N GLY A 219 27.83 3.43 -13.54
CA GLY A 219 27.80 4.64 -12.71
C GLY A 219 26.67 5.66 -12.93
N GLU A 220 25.70 5.42 -13.80
CA GLU A 220 24.58 6.35 -14.05
C GLU A 220 23.22 5.65 -13.89
N HIS A 221 22.67 5.55 -12.68
CA HIS A 221 21.22 5.38 -12.50
C HIS A 221 20.76 5.77 -11.09
N SER A 222 19.67 6.54 -11.00
CA SER A 222 18.94 6.77 -9.77
C SER A 222 18.28 5.45 -9.32
N LYS A 223 18.60 4.98 -8.12
CA LYS A 223 18.09 3.72 -7.56
C LYS A 223 16.60 3.83 -7.24
N SER A 224 15.80 2.84 -7.63
CA SER A 224 14.40 2.75 -7.21
C SER A 224 14.29 2.27 -5.76
N LEU A 225 13.12 2.50 -5.14
CA LEU A 225 12.87 2.07 -3.75
C LEU A 225 13.03 0.56 -3.58
N MET A 226 12.49 -0.20 -4.53
CA MET A 226 12.56 -1.65 -4.54
C MET A 226 14.01 -2.15 -4.58
N GLU A 227 14.85 -1.54 -5.40
CA GLU A 227 16.28 -1.87 -5.44
C GLU A 227 17.02 -1.52 -4.15
N GLU A 228 16.63 -0.44 -3.47
CA GLU A 228 17.19 -0.08 -2.17
C GLU A 228 16.87 -1.16 -1.13
N TYR A 229 15.64 -1.65 -1.10
CA TYR A 229 15.22 -2.71 -0.19
C TYR A 229 15.87 -4.05 -0.50
N LEU A 230 15.94 -4.45 -1.78
CA LEU A 230 16.58 -5.70 -2.21
C LEU A 230 18.09 -5.74 -1.91
N ARG A 231 18.76 -4.58 -1.85
CA ARG A 231 20.18 -4.47 -1.50
C ARG A 231 20.42 -4.35 0.01
N ASN A 232 19.38 -4.16 0.82
CA ASN A 232 19.55 -3.98 2.25
C ASN A 232 19.83 -5.35 2.91
N PRO A 233 21.02 -5.58 3.48
CA PRO A 233 21.35 -6.87 4.11
C PRO A 233 20.54 -7.17 5.37
N ASN A 234 19.84 -6.17 5.92
CA ASN A 234 18.96 -6.32 7.07
C ASN A 234 17.52 -6.69 6.69
N LEU A 235 17.19 -6.76 5.40
CA LEU A 235 15.88 -7.15 4.89
C LEU A 235 15.99 -8.48 4.14
N GLU A 236 15.03 -9.37 4.38
CA GLU A 236 14.83 -10.56 3.54
C GLU A 236 13.70 -10.31 2.53
N LEU A 237 13.61 -11.14 1.50
CA LEU A 237 12.57 -11.01 0.48
C LEU A 237 11.15 -11.02 1.09
N ASN A 238 10.95 -11.89 2.08
CA ASN A 238 9.70 -12.05 2.83
C ASN A 238 9.38 -10.87 3.76
N ASP A 239 10.31 -9.93 3.95
CA ASP A 239 10.08 -8.65 4.64
C ASP A 239 9.62 -7.54 3.66
N ILE A 240 9.87 -7.74 2.36
CA ILE A 240 9.57 -6.78 1.28
C ILE A 240 8.20 -7.07 0.63
N ILE A 241 7.78 -8.34 0.60
CA ILE A 241 6.45 -8.80 0.14
C ILE A 241 5.37 -8.45 1.16
#